data_AF-A0A9P1IHK0-F1
#
_entry.id   AF-A0A9P1IHK0-F1
#
_cell.length_a   1.000
_cell.length_b   1.000
_cell.length_c   1.000
_cell.angle_alpha   90.00
_cell.angle_beta   90.00
_cell.angle_gamma   90.00
#
_symmetry.space_group_name_H-M   'P 1'
#
loop_
_entity.id
_entity.type
_entity.pdbx_description
1 polymer ?
#
loop_
_entity_poly.entity_id
_entity_poly.type
_entity_poly.pdbx_seq_one_letter_code
_entity_poly.pdbx_strand_id
1 'polypeptide(L)'
;MKKKKRKTFLDYCESFLIVRPSDEPNIHQAIFTPIDKIVHQKPADTPRFILEGISTGLATNFENVEDLTANLLMTLEEQNNSQRIVEKLRDDSFISIEEDSGILEATQLGKATMASALPPEAALAIFEDLSVAKRAIVLDTELHMLYLVTPVNVTVWQEADWHHLFEIFTRLPEEHRRVAKIIGINERFLVDRMRGAGIGGAENERKFKMHIRFFSTLALFDLINEVDIHQVSEKYRIPRGSLQTLQSQSATYAGHMADWLSLFDVYTFLDS
;
A
#
# COMPACT_ATOMS: atom_id res chain seq x y z
N MET A 1 -17.23 -9.67 -17.52
CA MET A 1 -17.45 -9.39 -18.96
C MET A 1 -16.27 -9.90 -19.79
N LYS A 2 -16.42 -10.99 -20.56
CA LYS A 2 -15.41 -11.38 -21.57
C LYS A 2 -15.75 -10.66 -22.88
N LYS A 3 -14.87 -9.79 -23.37
CA LYS A 3 -15.04 -9.12 -24.67
C LYS A 3 -14.93 -10.17 -25.79
N LYS A 4 -16.04 -10.55 -26.42
CA LYS A 4 -16.04 -11.27 -27.70
C LYS A 4 -16.19 -10.25 -28.83
N LYS A 5 -15.07 -9.88 -29.45
CA LYS A 5 -15.09 -9.39 -30.83
C LYS A 5 -14.35 -10.42 -31.67
N ARG A 6 -15.07 -11.27 -32.40
CA ARG A 6 -14.49 -11.98 -33.56
C ARG A 6 -14.66 -11.04 -34.74
N LYS A 7 -13.56 -10.41 -35.14
CA LYS A 7 -13.51 -9.29 -36.11
C LYS A 7 -13.93 -9.66 -37.54
N THR A 8 -14.44 -10.87 -37.78
CA THR A 8 -14.51 -11.44 -39.13
C THR A 8 -15.91 -11.66 -39.69
N PHE A 9 -17.02 -11.60 -38.93
CA PHE A 9 -18.31 -12.08 -39.45
C PHE A 9 -19.62 -11.40 -38.98
N LEU A 10 -19.60 -10.32 -38.19
CA LEU A 10 -20.84 -9.72 -37.68
C LEU A 10 -20.83 -8.19 -37.74
N ASP A 11 -21.80 -7.61 -38.45
CA ASP A 11 -22.04 -6.15 -38.55
C ASP A 11 -22.66 -5.55 -37.29
N TYR A 12 -23.22 -6.39 -36.39
CA TYR A 12 -23.81 -5.97 -35.13
C TYR A 12 -23.34 -6.88 -33.98
N CYS A 13 -23.19 -6.29 -32.79
CA CYS A 13 -22.81 -6.99 -31.57
C CYS A 13 -23.80 -6.65 -30.47
N GLU A 14 -24.43 -7.67 -29.90
CA GLU A 14 -25.32 -7.52 -28.76
C GLU A 14 -24.56 -7.81 -27.45
N SER A 15 -24.88 -7.07 -26.40
CA SER A 15 -24.34 -7.27 -25.05
C SER A 15 -25.49 -7.28 -24.07
N PHE A 16 -25.76 -8.43 -23.47
CA PHE A 16 -26.81 -8.59 -22.47
C PHE A 16 -26.18 -8.53 -21.07
N LEU A 17 -26.76 -7.70 -20.20
CA LEU A 17 -26.42 -7.65 -18.78
C LEU A 17 -27.61 -8.20 -17.99
N ILE A 18 -27.38 -9.31 -17.29
CA ILE A 18 -28.42 -9.96 -16.46
C ILE A 18 -28.39 -9.29 -15.09
N VAL A 19 -29.54 -8.78 -14.64
CA VAL A 19 -29.67 -7.98 -13.40
C VAL A 19 -30.82 -8.53 -12.55
N ARG A 20 -30.68 -8.46 -11.22
CA ARG A 20 -31.79 -8.73 -10.31
C ARG A 20 -32.77 -7.54 -10.32
N PRO A 21 -34.08 -7.73 -10.13
CA PRO A 21 -35.04 -6.62 -10.12
C PRO A 21 -34.71 -5.51 -9.10
N SER A 22 -34.04 -5.85 -7.99
CA SER A 22 -33.59 -4.88 -6.98
C SER A 22 -32.49 -3.94 -7.47
N ASP A 23 -31.68 -4.40 -8.43
CA ASP A 23 -30.44 -3.74 -8.85
C ASP A 23 -30.61 -3.01 -10.19
N GLU A 24 -31.76 -3.18 -10.87
CA GLU A 24 -32.12 -2.53 -12.12
C GLU A 24 -31.92 -1.01 -12.14
N PRO A 25 -32.36 -0.22 -11.14
CA PRO A 25 -32.18 1.23 -11.17
C PRO A 25 -30.71 1.65 -11.11
N ASN A 26 -29.90 0.95 -10.31
CA ASN A 26 -28.46 1.24 -10.16
C ASN A 26 -27.69 0.90 -11.45
N ILE A 27 -28.04 -0.22 -12.09
CA ILE A 27 -27.41 -0.63 -13.35
C ILE A 27 -27.85 0.26 -14.51
N HIS A 28 -29.12 0.67 -14.56
CA HIS A 28 -29.60 1.64 -15.54
C HIS A 28 -28.81 2.95 -15.40
N GLN A 29 -28.63 3.45 -14.18
CA GLN A 29 -27.79 4.61 -13.93
C GLN A 29 -26.35 4.37 -14.42
N ALA A 30 -25.72 3.24 -14.10
CA ALA A 30 -24.34 2.96 -14.48
C ALA A 30 -24.12 2.87 -16.00
N ILE A 31 -25.08 2.32 -16.77
CA ILE A 31 -24.97 2.20 -18.23
C ILE A 31 -25.10 3.56 -18.92
N PHE A 32 -26.03 4.40 -18.44
CA PHE A 32 -26.34 5.68 -19.07
C PHE A 32 -25.57 6.86 -18.47
N THR A 33 -24.82 6.65 -17.39
CA THR A 33 -23.92 7.68 -16.85
C THR A 33 -22.74 7.84 -17.80
N PRO A 34 -22.54 9.03 -18.38
CA PRO A 34 -21.41 9.26 -19.26
C PRO A 34 -20.08 9.21 -18.47
N ILE A 35 -19.02 8.76 -19.15
CA ILE A 35 -17.74 8.37 -18.54
C ILE A 35 -17.08 9.53 -17.78
N ASP A 36 -17.23 10.75 -18.28
CA ASP A 36 -16.75 12.00 -17.67
C ASP A 36 -17.23 12.18 -16.23
N LYS A 37 -18.46 11.78 -15.91
CA LYS A 37 -19.00 11.88 -14.54
C LYS A 37 -18.42 10.84 -13.57
N ILE A 38 -17.80 9.77 -14.09
CA ILE A 38 -17.22 8.68 -13.28
C ILE A 38 -15.75 8.97 -12.94
N VAL A 39 -15.02 9.66 -13.82
CA VAL A 39 -13.59 9.94 -13.61
C VAL A 39 -13.35 10.82 -12.38
N HIS A 40 -14.28 11.75 -12.09
CA HIS A 40 -14.21 12.62 -10.91
C HIS A 40 -14.38 11.90 -9.56
N GLN A 41 -14.63 10.59 -9.52
CA GLN A 41 -14.89 9.87 -8.27
C GLN A 41 -13.68 9.14 -7.70
N LYS A 42 -12.61 8.96 -8.47
CA LYS A 42 -11.40 8.31 -7.93
C LYS A 42 -10.52 9.42 -7.33
N PRO A 43 -10.25 9.40 -6.01
CA PRO A 43 -9.35 10.37 -5.43
C PRO A 43 -8.01 10.26 -6.14
N ALA A 44 -7.50 11.39 -6.60
CA ALA A 44 -6.14 11.44 -7.12
C ALA A 44 -5.19 11.14 -5.94
N ASP A 45 -4.03 10.53 -6.20
CA ASP A 45 -2.94 10.52 -5.23
C ASP A 45 -2.34 11.93 -5.14
N THR A 46 -3.14 12.92 -4.74
CA THR A 46 -2.80 14.35 -4.67
C THR A 46 -1.50 14.60 -3.88
N PRO A 47 -1.23 13.91 -2.75
CA PRO A 47 0.05 14.07 -2.05
C PRO A 47 1.27 13.69 -2.91
N ARG A 48 1.13 12.67 -3.78
CA ARG A 48 2.18 12.25 -4.70
C ARG A 48 2.43 13.30 -5.77
N PHE A 49 1.37 13.83 -6.39
CA PHE A 49 1.49 14.87 -7.42
C PHE A 49 2.07 16.18 -6.89
N ILE A 50 1.65 16.61 -5.69
CA ILE A 50 2.21 17.80 -5.04
C ILE A 50 3.70 17.58 -4.74
N LEU A 51 4.07 16.42 -4.18
CA LEU A 51 5.46 16.11 -3.89
C LEU A 51 6.31 16.05 -5.17
N GLU A 52 5.79 15.48 -6.26
CA GLU A 52 6.45 15.46 -7.57
C GLU A 52 6.63 16.89 -8.13
N GLY A 53 5.61 17.74 -8.04
CA GLY A 53 5.68 19.14 -8.48
C GLY A 53 6.73 19.94 -7.73
N ILE A 54 6.82 19.76 -6.40
CA ILE A 54 7.85 20.42 -5.58
C ILE A 54 9.23 19.84 -5.87
N SER A 55 9.36 18.51 -5.95
CA SER A 55 10.66 17.84 -6.18
C SER A 55 11.26 18.13 -7.55
N THR A 56 10.43 18.41 -8.56
CA THR A 56 10.85 18.78 -9.92
C THR A 56 11.07 20.30 -10.09
N GLY A 57 10.71 21.10 -9.10
CA GLY A 57 10.80 22.56 -9.15
C GLY A 57 9.68 23.24 -9.95
N LEU A 58 8.61 22.51 -10.29
CA LEU A 58 7.42 23.07 -10.93
C LEU A 58 6.57 23.90 -9.97
N ALA A 59 6.59 23.55 -8.68
CA ALA A 59 5.89 24.27 -7.63
C ALA A 59 6.87 24.68 -6.53
N THR A 60 7.22 25.97 -6.50
CA THR A 60 8.21 26.52 -5.55
C THR A 60 7.58 27.29 -4.40
N ASN A 61 6.28 27.57 -4.47
CA ASN A 61 5.51 28.28 -3.45
C ASN A 61 4.05 27.79 -3.44
N PHE A 62 3.27 28.23 -2.47
CA PHE A 62 1.86 27.84 -2.32
C PHE A 62 1.00 28.22 -3.54
N GLU A 63 1.23 29.38 -4.14
CA GLU A 63 0.49 29.83 -5.34
C GLU A 63 0.71 28.88 -6.52
N ASN A 64 1.95 28.44 -6.75
CA ASN A 64 2.26 27.47 -7.80
C ASN A 64 1.67 26.08 -7.50
N VAL A 65 1.54 25.70 -6.22
CA VAL A 65 0.85 24.46 -5.85
C VAL A 65 -0.64 24.58 -6.18
N GLU A 66 -1.28 25.70 -5.86
CA GLU A 66 -2.68 25.97 -6.19
C GLU A 66 -2.89 25.95 -7.71
N ASP A 67 -2.05 26.64 -8.48
CA ASP A 67 -2.08 26.63 -9.95
C ASP A 67 -1.90 25.22 -10.53
N LEU A 68 -0.95 24.45 -9.99
CA LEU A 68 -0.73 23.06 -10.39
C LEU A 68 -2.01 22.26 -10.12
N THR A 69 -2.61 22.39 -8.93
CA THR A 69 -3.81 21.62 -8.59
C THR A 69 -5.04 22.04 -9.38
N ALA A 70 -5.14 23.31 -9.78
CA ALA A 70 -6.21 23.85 -10.62
C ALA A 70 -6.15 23.31 -12.06
N ASN A 71 -4.93 23.06 -12.57
CA ASN A 71 -4.71 22.57 -13.93
C ASN A 71 -4.72 21.03 -14.05
N LEU A 72 -4.61 20.31 -12.94
CA LEU A 72 -4.77 18.85 -12.92
C LEU A 72 -6.25 18.45 -12.91
N LEU A 73 -6.54 17.23 -13.38
CA LEU A 73 -7.88 16.66 -13.38
C LEU A 73 -8.30 16.18 -11.97
N MET A 74 -8.24 17.08 -10.98
CA MET A 74 -8.58 16.83 -9.58
C MET A 74 -10.00 17.29 -9.24
N THR A 75 -10.54 16.77 -8.14
CA THR A 75 -11.83 17.20 -7.62
C THR A 75 -11.72 18.58 -6.96
N LEU A 76 -12.82 19.34 -6.94
CA LEU A 76 -12.88 20.64 -6.24
C LEU A 76 -12.58 20.50 -4.73
N GLU A 77 -12.89 19.34 -4.14
CA GLU A 77 -12.56 19.03 -2.75
C GLU A 77 -11.04 18.89 -2.54
N GLU A 78 -10.32 18.24 -3.45
CA GLU A 78 -8.87 18.10 -3.39
C GLU A 78 -8.15 19.44 -3.60
N GLN A 79 -8.66 20.29 -4.49
CA GLN A 79 -8.13 21.64 -4.72
C GLN A 79 -8.20 22.49 -3.45
N ASN A 80 -9.34 22.46 -2.74
CA ASN A 80 -9.52 23.16 -1.47
C ASN A 80 -8.67 22.57 -0.32
N ASN A 81 -8.20 21.32 -0.46
CA ASN A 81 -7.38 20.65 0.56
C ASN A 81 -5.87 20.69 0.26
N SER A 82 -5.44 21.32 -0.84
CA SER A 82 -4.04 21.38 -1.27
C SER A 82 -3.10 21.91 -0.18
N GLN A 83 -3.46 23.02 0.49
CA GLN A 83 -2.68 23.59 1.60
C GLN A 83 -2.51 22.61 2.77
N ARG A 84 -3.59 21.92 3.17
CA ARG A 84 -3.56 20.90 4.23
C ARG A 84 -2.67 19.71 3.85
N ILE A 85 -2.62 19.36 2.57
CA ILE A 85 -1.75 18.28 2.08
C ILE A 85 -0.27 18.73 2.14
N VAL A 86 0.02 19.99 1.79
CA VAL A 86 1.38 20.56 1.93
C VAL A 86 1.81 20.56 3.40
N GLU A 87 0.93 20.99 4.32
CA GLU A 87 1.19 20.93 5.76
C GLU A 87 1.46 19.50 6.23
N LYS A 88 0.67 18.52 5.79
CA LYS A 88 0.90 17.12 6.11
C LYS A 88 2.24 16.61 5.57
N LEU A 89 2.60 16.95 4.32
CA LEU A 89 3.88 16.57 3.72
C LEU A 89 5.07 17.21 4.47
N ARG A 90 4.87 18.40 5.04
CA ARG A 90 5.85 19.07 5.92
C ARG A 90 5.98 18.32 7.25
N ASP A 91 4.86 17.98 7.89
CA ASP A 91 4.83 17.25 9.16
C ASP A 91 5.51 15.87 9.01
N ASP A 92 5.24 15.19 7.88
CA ASP A 92 5.83 13.91 7.51
C ASP A 92 7.30 14.04 7.00
N SER A 93 7.89 15.23 7.05
CA SER A 93 9.28 15.54 6.67
C SER A 93 9.65 15.28 5.19
N PHE A 94 8.66 15.26 4.29
CA PHE A 94 8.90 15.18 2.84
C PHE A 94 9.34 16.50 2.21
N ILE A 95 8.92 17.62 2.81
CA ILE A 95 9.23 18.98 2.33
C ILE A 95 9.70 19.88 3.47
N SER A 96 10.54 20.86 3.14
CA SER A 96 10.96 21.95 3.99
C SER A 96 10.48 23.28 3.40
N ILE A 97 10.14 24.22 4.29
CA ILE A 97 9.74 25.58 3.92
C ILE A 97 10.81 26.53 4.45
N GLU A 98 11.45 27.30 3.57
CA GLU A 98 12.42 28.31 3.98
C GLU A 98 11.69 29.51 4.62
N GLU A 99 12.04 29.85 5.87
CA GLU A 99 11.31 30.83 6.68
C GLU A 99 11.38 32.26 6.12
N ASP A 100 12.44 32.60 5.40
CA ASP A 100 12.68 33.94 4.86
C ASP A 100 12.04 34.19 3.49
N SER A 101 11.88 33.14 2.67
CA SER A 101 11.48 33.24 1.26
C SER A 101 10.13 32.57 0.97
N GLY A 102 9.65 31.71 1.87
CA GLY A 102 8.45 30.90 1.65
C GLY A 102 8.63 29.83 0.55
N ILE A 103 9.87 29.55 0.14
CA ILE A 103 10.17 28.56 -0.89
C ILE A 103 9.98 27.15 -0.34
N LEU A 104 9.25 26.33 -1.10
CA LEU A 104 9.03 24.92 -0.85
C LEU A 104 10.15 24.10 -1.50
N GLU A 105 10.88 23.33 -0.71
CA GLU A 105 11.89 22.40 -1.21
C GLU A 105 11.63 20.98 -0.73
N ALA A 106 11.87 20.00 -1.61
CA ALA A 106 11.80 18.59 -1.23
C ALA A 106 13.04 18.20 -0.40
N THR A 107 12.80 17.53 0.73
CA THR A 107 13.86 16.96 1.56
C THR A 107 14.51 15.76 0.88
N GLN A 108 15.55 15.17 1.48
CA GLN A 108 16.11 13.91 0.99
C GLN A 108 15.06 12.78 0.95
N LEU A 109 14.18 12.73 1.94
CA LEU A 109 13.05 11.79 1.99
C LEU A 109 12.09 12.03 0.81
N GLY A 110 11.73 13.30 0.55
CA GLY A 110 10.90 13.70 -0.59
C GLY A 110 11.50 13.32 -1.94
N LYS A 111 12.77 13.67 -2.15
CA LYS A 111 13.52 13.38 -3.39
C LYS A 111 13.64 11.87 -3.63
N ALA A 112 14.00 11.09 -2.62
CA ALA A 112 14.10 9.63 -2.72
C ALA A 112 12.74 9.01 -3.06
N THR A 113 11.66 9.47 -2.42
CA THR A 113 10.29 8.97 -2.64
C THR A 113 9.80 9.22 -4.06
N MET A 114 10.04 10.43 -4.58
CA MET A 114 9.70 10.78 -5.96
C MET A 114 10.49 9.92 -6.94
N ALA A 115 11.81 9.82 -6.77
CA ALA A 115 12.68 9.11 -7.70
C ALA A 115 12.48 7.58 -7.66
N SER A 116 12.06 7.01 -6.53
CA SER A 116 11.68 5.59 -6.41
C SER A 116 10.24 5.30 -6.82
N ALA A 117 9.51 6.29 -7.37
CA ALA A 117 8.11 6.20 -7.78
C ALA A 117 7.16 5.68 -6.67
N LEU A 118 7.50 5.88 -5.40
CA LEU A 118 6.69 5.44 -4.27
C LEU A 118 5.62 6.48 -3.92
N PRO A 119 4.40 6.07 -3.52
CA PRO A 119 3.49 6.99 -2.86
C PRO A 119 4.07 7.38 -1.48
N PRO A 120 3.83 8.62 -1.00
CA PRO A 120 4.36 9.08 0.29
C PRO A 120 4.07 8.13 1.46
N GLU A 121 2.87 7.56 1.51
CA GLU A 121 2.48 6.61 2.56
C GLU A 121 3.33 5.33 2.57
N ALA A 122 3.72 4.83 1.38
CA ALA A 122 4.59 3.67 1.28
C ALA A 122 6.03 4.00 1.67
N ALA A 123 6.52 5.20 1.32
CA ALA A 123 7.85 5.65 1.72
C ALA A 123 7.97 5.85 3.24
N LEU A 124 6.94 6.41 3.90
CA LEU A 124 6.90 6.49 5.37
C LEU A 124 6.95 5.09 5.99
N ALA A 125 6.18 4.14 5.47
CA ALA A 125 6.19 2.79 6.00
C ALA A 125 7.56 2.10 5.84
N ILE A 126 8.23 2.30 4.71
CA ILE A 126 9.61 1.83 4.48
C ILE A 126 10.56 2.49 5.48
N PHE A 127 10.46 3.81 5.67
CA PHE A 127 11.28 4.55 6.62
C PHE A 127 11.08 4.06 8.06
N GLU A 128 9.84 3.82 8.48
CA GLU A 128 9.52 3.25 9.80
C GLU A 128 10.11 1.85 9.98
N ASP A 129 9.88 0.95 9.01
CA ASP A 129 10.37 -0.42 9.05
C ASP A 129 11.91 -0.46 9.13
N LEU A 130 12.58 0.35 8.32
CA LEU A 130 14.04 0.45 8.30
C LEU A 130 14.60 1.07 9.58
N SER A 131 13.90 2.06 10.16
CA SER A 131 14.30 2.66 11.44
C SER A 131 14.26 1.66 12.59
N VAL A 132 13.30 0.74 12.57
CA VAL A 132 13.24 -0.38 13.51
C VAL A 132 14.32 -1.43 13.18
N ALA A 133 14.44 -1.82 11.92
CA ALA A 133 15.41 -2.83 11.47
C ALA A 133 16.88 -2.41 11.71
N LYS A 134 17.19 -1.10 11.62
CA LYS A 134 18.51 -0.53 11.95
C LYS A 134 18.94 -0.87 13.38
N ARG A 135 18.00 -0.93 14.32
CA ARG A 135 18.30 -1.22 15.74
C ARG A 135 18.54 -2.71 15.97
N ALA A 136 17.77 -3.56 15.31
CA ALA A 136 17.89 -5.00 15.41
C ALA A 136 17.30 -5.69 14.18
N ILE A 137 18.12 -6.48 13.48
CA ILE A 137 17.68 -7.36 12.40
C ILE A 137 17.91 -8.82 12.80
N VAL A 138 16.85 -9.62 12.78
CA VAL A 138 16.96 -11.08 12.96
C VAL A 138 17.42 -11.71 11.65
N LEU A 139 18.53 -12.45 11.70
CA LEU A 139 19.14 -13.13 10.55
C LEU A 139 19.18 -14.66 10.74
N ASP A 140 18.39 -15.19 11.67
CA ASP A 140 18.24 -16.64 11.86
C ASP A 140 17.64 -17.30 10.61
N THR A 141 16.71 -16.60 9.96
CA THR A 141 16.08 -16.97 8.69
C THR A 141 15.83 -15.72 7.84
N GLU A 142 15.49 -15.90 6.57
CA GLU A 142 15.13 -14.82 5.65
C GLU A 142 13.76 -14.19 5.96
N LEU A 143 13.03 -14.70 6.97
CA LEU A 143 11.67 -14.26 7.27
C LEU A 143 11.58 -12.77 7.62
N HIS A 144 12.53 -12.25 8.39
CA HIS A 144 12.52 -10.83 8.75
C HIS A 144 12.85 -9.93 7.55
N MET A 145 13.83 -10.33 6.73
CA MET A 145 14.14 -9.61 5.47
C MET A 145 12.94 -9.64 4.52
N LEU A 146 12.25 -10.78 4.44
CA LEU A 146 11.05 -10.93 3.62
C LEU A 146 9.89 -10.06 4.12
N TYR A 147 9.77 -9.86 5.44
CA TYR A 147 8.77 -8.97 6.03
C TYR A 147 8.97 -7.53 5.55
N LEU A 148 10.22 -7.05 5.55
CA LEU A 148 10.56 -5.70 5.09
C LEU A 148 10.12 -5.47 3.64
N VAL A 149 10.31 -6.46 2.77
CA VAL A 149 9.90 -6.38 1.35
C VAL A 149 8.47 -6.86 1.08
N THR A 150 7.71 -7.26 2.10
CA THR A 150 6.27 -7.55 1.96
C THR A 150 5.52 -6.21 1.97
N PRO A 151 4.67 -5.89 0.98
CA PRO A 151 3.94 -4.63 0.94
C PRO A 151 3.05 -4.41 2.17
N VAL A 152 2.87 -3.16 2.60
CA VAL A 152 2.09 -2.81 3.80
C VAL A 152 0.58 -3.00 3.59
N ASN A 153 0.10 -2.72 2.38
CA ASN A 153 -1.31 -2.80 2.01
C ASN A 153 -1.60 -4.12 1.28
N VAL A 154 -1.46 -5.25 1.99
CA VAL A 154 -1.76 -6.56 1.42
C VAL A 154 -3.27 -6.76 1.28
N THR A 155 -3.75 -6.93 0.04
CA THR A 155 -5.19 -7.13 -0.26
C THR A 155 -5.55 -8.58 -0.60
N VAL A 156 -4.64 -9.53 -0.36
CA VAL A 156 -4.83 -10.93 -0.75
C VAL A 156 -5.77 -11.72 0.15
N TRP A 157 -6.10 -11.15 1.32
CA TRP A 157 -7.04 -11.70 2.27
C TRP A 157 -8.44 -11.17 1.94
N GLN A 158 -9.35 -12.06 1.53
CA GLN A 158 -10.76 -11.69 1.33
C GLN A 158 -11.42 -11.42 2.69
N GLU A 159 -11.28 -12.38 3.60
CA GLU A 159 -11.61 -12.28 5.03
C GLU A 159 -10.60 -13.11 5.81
N ALA A 160 -9.98 -12.54 6.84
CA ALA A 160 -9.00 -13.24 7.64
C ALA A 160 -9.69 -14.13 8.69
N ASP A 161 -9.51 -15.45 8.58
CA ASP A 161 -9.93 -16.39 9.63
C ASP A 161 -8.92 -16.35 10.78
N TRP A 162 -9.22 -15.53 11.80
CA TRP A 162 -8.37 -15.35 12.97
C TRP A 162 -8.16 -16.62 13.79
N HIS A 163 -9.08 -17.58 13.75
CA HIS A 163 -8.90 -18.86 14.44
C HIS A 163 -7.80 -19.66 13.75
N HIS A 164 -7.89 -19.76 12.42
CA HIS A 164 -6.88 -20.43 11.60
C HIS A 164 -5.50 -19.76 11.71
N LEU A 165 -5.45 -18.42 11.70
CA LEU A 165 -4.20 -17.67 11.88
C LEU A 165 -3.57 -17.88 13.27
N PHE A 166 -4.40 -17.97 14.31
CA PHE A 166 -3.92 -18.29 15.65
C PHE A 166 -3.34 -19.72 15.73
N GLU A 167 -3.98 -20.70 15.10
CA GLU A 167 -3.43 -22.06 14.99
C GLU A 167 -2.06 -22.08 14.30
N ILE A 168 -1.90 -21.32 13.20
CA ILE A 168 -0.60 -21.16 12.54
C ILE A 168 0.42 -20.55 13.51
N PHE A 169 0.04 -19.46 14.20
CA PHE A 169 0.93 -18.75 15.13
C PHE A 169 1.43 -19.64 16.27
N THR A 170 0.55 -20.44 16.87
CA THR A 170 0.92 -21.35 17.97
C THR A 170 1.90 -22.45 17.53
N ARG A 171 1.85 -22.86 16.26
CA ARG A 171 2.73 -23.88 15.66
C ARG A 171 4.03 -23.33 15.06
N LEU A 172 4.28 -22.02 15.17
CA LEU A 172 5.50 -21.42 14.63
C LEU A 172 6.75 -21.98 15.32
N PRO A 173 7.82 -22.30 14.56
CA PRO A 173 9.15 -22.58 15.09
C PRO A 173 9.68 -21.43 15.95
N GLU A 174 10.64 -21.75 16.82
CA GLU A 174 11.19 -20.75 17.74
C GLU A 174 11.83 -19.57 17.00
N GLU A 175 12.57 -19.83 15.92
CA GLU A 175 13.15 -18.78 15.06
C GLU A 175 12.10 -17.81 14.51
N HIS A 176 10.97 -18.32 14.01
CA HIS A 176 9.90 -17.47 13.48
C HIS A 176 9.16 -16.72 14.57
N ARG A 177 9.03 -17.31 15.77
CA ARG A 177 8.43 -16.65 16.93
C ARG A 177 9.29 -15.49 17.43
N ARG A 178 10.62 -15.59 17.34
CA ARG A 178 11.54 -14.46 17.63
C ARG A 178 11.33 -13.31 16.65
N VAL A 179 11.22 -13.59 15.35
CA VAL A 179 10.90 -12.58 14.32
C VAL A 179 9.55 -11.93 14.60
N ALA A 180 8.51 -12.73 14.89
CA ALA A 180 7.18 -12.23 15.22
C ALA A 180 7.20 -11.26 16.42
N LYS A 181 7.99 -11.57 17.46
CA LYS A 181 8.15 -10.71 18.64
C LYS A 181 8.83 -9.38 18.31
N ILE A 182 9.83 -9.38 17.43
CA ILE A 182 10.55 -8.15 17.02
C ILE A 182 9.66 -7.26 16.14
N ILE A 183 8.86 -7.85 15.25
CA ILE A 183 7.86 -7.13 14.45
C ILE A 183 6.75 -6.53 15.34
N GLY A 184 6.47 -7.15 16.49
CA GLY A 184 5.41 -6.71 17.43
C GLY A 184 4.09 -7.47 17.28
N ILE A 185 4.13 -8.68 16.70
CA ILE A 185 2.98 -9.57 16.58
C ILE A 185 2.55 -10.03 17.97
N ASN A 186 1.33 -9.70 18.35
CA ASN A 186 0.83 -9.87 19.71
C ASN A 186 -0.22 -10.98 19.76
N GLU A 187 0.10 -12.04 20.50
CA GLU A 187 -0.83 -13.16 20.74
C GLU A 187 -2.17 -12.70 21.32
N ARG A 188 -2.16 -11.72 22.24
CA ARG A 188 -3.39 -11.16 22.82
C ARG A 188 -4.27 -10.52 21.75
N PHE A 189 -3.68 -9.83 20.78
CA PHE A 189 -4.43 -9.23 19.68
C PHE A 189 -5.11 -10.30 18.81
N LEU A 190 -4.44 -11.42 18.54
CA LEU A 190 -5.03 -12.56 17.84
C LEU A 190 -6.24 -13.13 18.62
N VAL A 191 -6.09 -13.31 19.93
CA VAL A 191 -7.16 -13.81 20.81
C VAL A 191 -8.35 -12.86 20.86
N ASP A 192 -8.10 -11.55 20.97
CA ASP A 192 -9.15 -10.54 20.99
C ASP A 192 -9.92 -10.52 19.66
N ARG A 193 -9.23 -10.68 18.52
CA ARG A 193 -9.85 -10.80 17.19
C ARG A 193 -10.66 -12.09 17.04
N MET A 194 -10.19 -13.22 17.55
CA MET A 194 -10.96 -14.48 17.56
C MET A 194 -12.29 -14.34 18.33
N ARG A 195 -12.29 -13.58 19.43
CA ARG A 195 -13.48 -13.34 20.27
C ARG A 195 -14.48 -12.36 19.66
N GLY A 196 -14.20 -11.81 18.47
CA GLY A 196 -15.05 -10.80 17.84
C GLY A 196 -15.07 -9.49 18.63
N ALA A 197 -14.05 -9.20 19.44
CA ALA A 197 -13.95 -7.90 20.09
C ALA A 197 -13.91 -6.83 19.00
N GLY A 198 -14.90 -5.93 19.02
CA GLY A 198 -14.98 -4.82 18.07
C GLY A 198 -13.81 -3.90 18.30
N ILE A 199 -12.90 -3.81 17.34
CA ILE A 199 -11.70 -3.01 17.50
C ILE A 199 -11.75 -1.80 16.58
N GLY A 200 -12.44 -0.75 17.04
CA GLY A 200 -12.38 0.58 16.44
C GLY A 200 -11.09 1.32 16.83
N GLY A 201 -10.69 2.28 16.00
CA GLY A 201 -9.57 3.18 16.28
C GLY A 201 -8.31 2.90 15.44
N ALA A 202 -7.55 3.97 15.16
CA ALA A 202 -6.39 3.96 14.27
C ALA A 202 -5.28 2.99 14.72
N GLU A 203 -5.04 2.87 16.02
CA GLU A 203 -4.02 1.94 16.56
C GLU A 203 -4.35 0.49 16.25
N ASN A 204 -5.63 0.14 16.31
CA ASN A 204 -6.11 -1.22 16.10
C ASN A 204 -6.13 -1.61 14.62
N GLU A 205 -6.30 -0.62 13.75
CA GLU A 205 -6.10 -0.75 12.31
C GLU A 205 -4.62 -0.96 11.98
N ARG A 206 -3.70 -0.18 12.59
CA ARG A 206 -2.25 -0.39 12.42
C ARG A 206 -1.84 -1.80 12.85
N LYS A 207 -2.31 -2.25 14.02
CA LYS A 207 -2.08 -3.62 14.51
C LYS A 207 -2.68 -4.65 13.54
N PHE A 208 -3.89 -4.44 13.05
CA PHE A 208 -4.52 -5.33 12.07
C PHE A 208 -3.63 -5.50 10.83
N LYS A 209 -3.25 -4.39 10.18
CA LYS A 209 -2.38 -4.40 8.99
C LYS A 209 -1.04 -5.09 9.25
N MET A 210 -0.41 -4.81 10.39
CA MET A 210 0.84 -5.46 10.80
C MET A 210 0.71 -6.99 10.90
N HIS A 211 -0.36 -7.49 11.51
CA HIS A 211 -0.58 -8.94 11.65
C HIS A 211 -0.88 -9.60 10.30
N ILE A 212 -1.74 -8.98 9.49
CA ILE A 212 -2.06 -9.46 8.15
C ILE A 212 -0.79 -9.50 7.28
N ARG A 213 0.03 -8.47 7.31
CA ARG A 213 1.33 -8.43 6.63
C ARG A 213 2.22 -9.58 7.07
N PHE A 214 2.36 -9.83 8.38
CA PHE A 214 3.19 -10.93 8.89
C PHE A 214 2.74 -12.31 8.41
N PHE A 215 1.44 -12.61 8.45
CA PHE A 215 0.95 -13.89 7.89
C PHE A 215 1.10 -13.99 6.37
N SER A 216 1.06 -12.85 5.67
CA SER A 216 1.35 -12.79 4.24
C SER A 216 2.83 -13.10 3.97
N THR A 217 3.71 -12.58 4.81
CA THR A 217 5.15 -12.89 4.79
C THR A 217 5.40 -14.38 5.06
N LEU A 218 4.69 -15.01 6.00
CA LEU A 218 4.81 -16.47 6.22
C LEU A 218 4.41 -17.27 4.98
N ALA A 219 3.34 -16.87 4.29
CA ALA A 219 2.94 -17.49 3.03
C ALA A 219 4.00 -17.30 1.92
N LEU A 220 4.57 -16.09 1.80
CA LEU A 220 5.68 -15.83 0.88
C LEU A 220 6.94 -16.63 1.25
N PHE A 221 7.21 -16.80 2.53
CA PHE A 221 8.37 -17.53 3.03
C PHE A 221 8.30 -19.00 2.63
N ASP A 222 7.14 -19.64 2.78
CA ASP A 222 6.95 -21.01 2.30
C ASP A 222 7.14 -21.11 0.78
N LEU A 223 6.67 -20.12 0.02
CA LEU A 223 6.82 -20.10 -1.45
C LEU A 223 8.28 -19.93 -1.90
N ILE A 224 9.08 -19.11 -1.19
CA ILE A 224 10.50 -18.92 -1.48
C ILE A 224 11.30 -20.18 -1.13
N ASN A 225 10.86 -20.94 -0.12
CA ASN A 225 11.42 -22.25 0.22
C ASN A 225 10.88 -23.39 -0.65
N GLU A 226 10.43 -23.08 -1.87
CA GLU A 226 10.00 -24.04 -2.89
C GLU A 226 8.83 -24.95 -2.47
N VAL A 227 8.02 -24.54 -1.48
CA VAL A 227 6.77 -25.24 -1.16
C VAL A 227 5.76 -25.02 -2.27
N ASP A 228 5.12 -26.10 -2.71
CA ASP A 228 4.13 -26.04 -3.79
C ASP A 228 2.99 -25.05 -3.47
N ILE A 229 2.61 -24.24 -4.47
CA ILE A 229 1.62 -23.16 -4.30
C ILE A 229 0.23 -23.69 -3.88
N HIS A 230 -0.12 -24.95 -4.20
CA HIS A 230 -1.37 -25.54 -3.71
C HIS A 230 -1.30 -25.81 -2.21
N GLN A 231 -0.18 -26.32 -1.72
CA GLN A 231 0.02 -26.55 -0.29
C GLN A 231 -0.01 -25.24 0.49
N VAL A 232 0.63 -24.18 -0.03
CA VAL A 232 0.57 -22.84 0.58
C VAL A 232 -0.85 -22.27 0.52
N SER A 233 -1.54 -22.43 -0.60
CA SER A 233 -2.93 -21.97 -0.77
C SER A 233 -3.86 -22.62 0.25
N GLU A 234 -3.72 -23.93 0.49
CA GLU A 234 -4.49 -24.66 1.49
C GLU A 234 -4.07 -24.26 2.92
N LYS A 235 -2.76 -24.18 3.19
CA LYS A 235 -2.20 -23.86 4.51
C LYS A 235 -2.63 -22.49 5.00
N TYR A 236 -2.63 -21.45 4.16
CA TYR A 236 -3.01 -20.09 4.56
C TYR A 236 -4.43 -19.70 4.15
N ARG A 237 -5.16 -20.59 3.45
CA ARG A 237 -6.49 -20.34 2.88
C ARG A 237 -6.54 -19.11 1.97
N ILE A 238 -5.46 -18.87 1.23
CA ILE A 238 -5.33 -17.76 0.28
C ILE A 238 -5.46 -18.34 -1.14
N PRO A 239 -6.31 -17.78 -2.02
CA PRO A 239 -6.41 -18.25 -3.40
C PRO A 239 -5.07 -18.15 -4.14
N ARG A 240 -4.76 -19.15 -4.99
CA ARG A 240 -3.51 -19.20 -5.78
C ARG A 240 -3.24 -17.93 -6.59
N GLY A 241 -4.27 -17.38 -7.24
CA GLY A 241 -4.14 -16.12 -8.00
C GLY A 241 -3.79 -14.92 -7.12
N SER A 242 -4.29 -14.90 -5.88
CA SER A 242 -3.92 -13.88 -4.89
C SER A 242 -2.49 -14.09 -4.40
N LEU A 243 -2.05 -15.33 -4.15
CA LEU A 243 -0.64 -15.63 -3.80
C LEU A 243 0.34 -15.20 -4.91
N GLN A 244 0.02 -15.47 -6.17
CA GLN A 244 0.82 -15.00 -7.32
C GLN A 244 0.86 -13.47 -7.41
N THR A 245 -0.28 -12.83 -7.14
CA THR A 245 -0.36 -11.36 -7.06
C THR A 245 0.52 -10.83 -5.94
N LEU A 246 0.49 -11.46 -4.76
CA LEU A 246 1.34 -11.09 -3.62
C LEU A 246 2.82 -11.21 -3.96
N GLN A 247 3.23 -12.31 -4.59
CA GLN A 247 4.62 -12.50 -5.04
C GLN A 247 5.06 -11.39 -5.99
N SER A 248 4.26 -11.12 -7.03
CA SER A 248 4.58 -10.07 -8.01
C SER A 248 4.64 -8.69 -7.35
N GLN A 249 3.71 -8.36 -6.45
CA GLN A 249 3.70 -7.10 -5.74
C GLN A 249 4.90 -6.96 -4.80
N SER A 250 5.28 -8.04 -4.11
CA SER A 250 6.44 -8.05 -3.20
C SER A 250 7.76 -7.91 -3.97
N ALA A 251 7.87 -8.54 -5.14
CA ALA A 251 9.04 -8.37 -6.02
C ALA A 251 9.18 -6.92 -6.51
N THR A 252 8.08 -6.30 -6.97
CA THR A 252 8.09 -4.88 -7.36
C THR A 252 8.41 -3.97 -6.18
N TYR A 253 7.82 -4.23 -5.01
CA TYR A 253 8.06 -3.46 -3.80
C TYR A 253 9.52 -3.53 -3.33
N ALA A 254 10.12 -4.72 -3.39
CA ALA A 254 11.56 -4.90 -3.14
C ALA A 254 12.42 -4.04 -4.08
N GLY A 255 12.05 -3.96 -5.37
CA GLY A 255 12.71 -3.07 -6.34
C GLY A 255 12.63 -1.60 -5.93
N HIS A 256 11.42 -1.11 -5.63
CA HIS A 256 11.24 0.27 -5.17
C HIS A 256 12.01 0.57 -3.88
N MET A 257 12.04 -0.38 -2.93
CA MET A 257 12.82 -0.23 -1.70
C MET A 257 14.31 -0.14 -1.96
N ALA A 258 14.85 -0.97 -2.87
CA ALA A 258 16.26 -0.92 -3.24
C ALA A 258 16.62 0.42 -3.90
N ASP A 259 15.78 0.92 -4.81
CA ASP A 259 15.96 2.21 -5.45
C ASP A 259 15.91 3.34 -4.42
N TRP A 260 14.90 3.31 -3.53
CA TRP A 260 14.75 4.30 -2.46
C TRP A 260 15.97 4.32 -1.53
N LEU A 261 16.46 3.15 -1.10
CA LEU A 261 17.66 3.00 -0.27
C LEU A 261 18.94 3.50 -0.97
N SER A 262 19.02 3.40 -2.30
CA SER A 262 20.19 3.90 -3.05
C SER A 262 20.26 5.43 -3.13
N LEU A 263 19.10 6.09 -3.02
CA LEU A 263 18.94 7.54 -3.13
C LEU A 263 18.87 8.23 -1.77
N PHE A 264 18.35 7.52 -0.78
CA PHE A 264 18.32 7.93 0.61
C PHE A 264 19.68 7.57 1.22
N ASP A 265 20.59 8.54 1.31
CA ASP A 265 21.98 8.32 1.71
C ASP A 265 22.03 7.58 3.05
N VAL A 266 22.37 6.29 2.98
CA VAL A 266 22.36 5.38 4.12
C VAL A 266 23.37 5.83 5.17
N TYR A 267 24.40 6.59 4.79
CA TYR A 267 25.42 7.10 5.72
C TYR A 267 24.87 8.21 6.62
N THR A 268 24.08 9.15 6.11
CA THR A 268 23.38 10.14 6.98
C THR A 268 22.31 9.48 7.84
N PHE A 269 21.65 8.42 7.35
CA PHE A 269 20.69 7.66 8.16
C PHE A 269 21.36 6.83 9.25
N LEU A 270 22.60 6.34 9.06
CA LEU A 270 23.33 5.57 10.08
C LEU A 270 23.84 6.45 11.23
N ASP A 271 24.13 7.72 10.98
CA ASP A 271 24.65 8.69 11.98
C ASP A 271 23.58 9.46 12.77
N SER A 272 22.30 9.39 12.39
CA SER A 272 21.14 9.91 13.15
C SER A 272 20.49 8.88 14.07
#